data_AF-A0A228I2G8-F1
#
_entry.id   AF-A0A228I2G8-F1
#
_cell.length_a   1.000
_cell.length_b   1.000
_cell.length_c   1.000
_cell.angle_alpha   90.00
_cell.angle_beta   90.00
_cell.angle_gamma   90.00
#
_symmetry.space_group_name_H-M   'P 1'
#
loop_
_entity.id
_entity.type
_entity.pdbx_description
1 polymer ?
#
loop_
_entity_poly.entity_id
_entity_poly.type
_entity_poly.pdbx_seq_one_letter_code
_entity_poly.pdbx_strand_id
1 'polypeptide(L)'
;MKTVINFNYLSPLYTCLFIMTDDELDDFTINSDDGRAWLLQQMKTRFERYGAESRLRVVDALEYVLVSGSWLAHWRGIVPHAIPLDDVTDKENYVRDVFQVLAGRAPDPAFDVREIEFDHTVGRDGIDIRK
;
A
#
# COMPACT_ATOMS: atom_id res chain seq x y z
N MET A 1 23.86 2.48 2.32
CA MET A 1 23.05 2.91 1.15
C MET A 1 21.71 3.28 1.72
N LYS A 2 21.18 4.48 1.44
CA LYS A 2 19.90 4.90 2.00
C LYS A 2 18.75 4.19 1.29
N THR A 3 17.74 3.76 2.04
CA THR A 3 16.50 3.24 1.48
C THR A 3 15.58 4.41 1.19
N VAL A 4 15.11 4.51 -0.05
CA VAL A 4 14.19 5.57 -0.46
C VAL A 4 12.76 5.09 -0.28
N ILE A 5 12.00 5.78 0.57
CA ILE A 5 10.61 5.49 0.90
C ILE A 5 9.70 6.45 0.13
N ASN A 6 8.75 5.89 -0.62
CA ASN A 6 7.83 6.67 -1.42
C ASN A 6 6.42 6.05 -1.43
N PHE A 7 5.53 6.68 -0.66
CA PHE A 7 4.14 6.23 -0.50
C PHE A 7 3.29 6.42 -1.77
N ASN A 8 3.72 7.23 -2.74
CA ASN A 8 2.94 7.45 -3.97
C ASN A 8 2.84 6.19 -4.84
N TYR A 9 3.74 5.21 -4.63
CA TYR A 9 3.64 3.91 -5.26
C TYR A 9 2.50 3.03 -4.70
N LEU A 10 1.92 3.36 -3.54
CA LEU A 10 0.77 2.65 -2.97
C LEU A 10 -0.56 3.10 -3.56
N SER A 11 -0.68 4.38 -3.94
CA SER A 11 -1.94 4.96 -4.42
C SER A 11 -2.62 4.15 -5.54
N PRO A 12 -1.93 3.68 -6.60
CA PRO A 12 -2.58 2.93 -7.67
C PRO A 12 -3.03 1.52 -7.27
N LEU A 13 -2.67 1.00 -6.09
CA LEU A 13 -3.23 -0.25 -5.58
C LEU A 13 -4.74 -0.12 -5.31
N TYR A 14 -5.21 1.11 -5.05
CA TYR A 14 -6.61 1.43 -4.76
C TYR A 14 -7.40 1.88 -6.00
N THR A 15 -6.82 1.79 -7.22
CA THR A 15 -7.52 2.20 -8.45
C THR A 15 -8.86 1.49 -8.63
N CYS A 16 -9.03 0.26 -8.12
CA CYS A 16 -10.29 -0.46 -8.14
C CYS A 16 -11.44 0.27 -7.41
N LEU A 17 -11.13 1.02 -6.34
CA LEU A 17 -12.12 1.81 -5.60
C LEU A 17 -12.44 3.14 -6.31
N PHE A 18 -11.47 3.72 -7.03
CA PHE A 18 -11.68 4.97 -7.78
C PHE A 18 -12.58 4.80 -9.01
N ILE A 19 -12.79 3.57 -9.48
CA ILE A 19 -13.63 3.27 -10.65
C ILE A 19 -15.01 2.73 -10.27
N MET A 20 -15.26 2.50 -8.98
CA MET A 20 -16.58 2.13 -8.49
C MET A 20 -17.56 3.30 -8.62
N THR A 21 -18.83 2.99 -8.83
CA THR A 21 -19.91 3.97 -8.71
C THR A 21 -20.12 4.37 -7.25
N ASP A 22 -20.83 5.47 -7.02
CA ASP A 22 -21.21 5.89 -5.67
C ASP A 22 -22.02 4.78 -4.95
N ASP A 23 -22.97 4.14 -5.64
CA ASP A 23 -23.75 3.01 -5.09
C ASP A 23 -22.85 1.81 -4.73
N GLU A 24 -21.86 1.47 -5.56
CA GLU A 24 -20.91 0.39 -5.28
C GLU A 24 -19.99 0.71 -4.11
N LEU A 25 -19.60 1.97 -3.93
CA LEU A 25 -18.83 2.44 -2.77
C LEU A 25 -19.67 2.43 -1.49
N ASP A 26 -20.94 2.83 -1.56
CA ASP A 26 -21.87 2.80 -0.43
C ASP A 26 -22.09 1.36 0.08
N ASP A 27 -22.11 0.38 -0.83
CA ASP A 27 -22.23 -1.04 -0.49
C ASP A 27 -20.90 -1.67 -0.03
N PHE A 28 -19.76 -0.98 -0.20
CA PHE A 28 -18.44 -1.51 0.13
C PHE A 28 -18.01 -1.20 1.58
N THR A 29 -17.78 -2.25 2.38
CA THR A 29 -17.27 -2.10 3.75
C THR A 29 -15.83 -2.62 3.90
N ILE A 30 -14.85 -1.72 4.02
CA ILE A 30 -13.41 -2.07 4.20
C ILE A 30 -13.13 -2.87 5.48
N ASN A 31 -13.97 -2.70 6.50
CA ASN A 31 -13.85 -3.40 7.78
C ASN A 31 -14.54 -4.78 7.79
N SER A 32 -15.31 -5.12 6.75
CA SER A 32 -15.87 -6.47 6.60
C SER A 32 -14.81 -7.44 6.10
N ASP A 33 -14.91 -8.72 6.48
CA ASP A 33 -13.98 -9.76 6.03
C ASP A 33 -14.01 -9.90 4.50
N ASP A 34 -15.20 -9.90 3.90
CA ASP A 34 -15.39 -10.02 2.45
C ASP A 34 -14.86 -8.80 1.70
N GLY A 35 -15.19 -7.59 2.16
CA GLY A 35 -14.70 -6.34 1.55
C GLY A 35 -13.17 -6.22 1.65
N ARG A 36 -12.59 -6.60 2.79
CA ARG A 36 -11.14 -6.62 2.98
C ARG A 36 -10.47 -7.65 2.08
N ALA A 37 -10.98 -8.88 2.06
CA ALA A 37 -10.43 -9.96 1.22
C ALA A 37 -10.51 -9.60 -0.27
N TRP A 38 -11.63 -9.04 -0.71
CA TRP A 38 -11.80 -8.55 -2.08
C TRP A 38 -10.77 -7.46 -2.42
N LEU A 39 -10.63 -6.44 -1.56
CA LEU A 39 -9.70 -5.33 -1.80
C LEU A 39 -8.25 -5.82 -1.87
N LEU A 40 -7.83 -6.66 -0.93
CA LEU A 40 -6.48 -7.26 -0.93
C LEU A 40 -6.21 -8.06 -2.21
N GLN A 41 -7.20 -8.79 -2.71
CA GLN A 41 -7.09 -9.52 -3.97
C GLN A 41 -6.93 -8.56 -5.17
N GLN A 42 -7.69 -7.45 -5.22
CA GLN A 42 -7.52 -6.43 -6.27
C GLN A 42 -6.13 -5.79 -6.22
N MET A 43 -5.65 -5.44 -5.02
CA MET A 43 -4.32 -4.87 -4.82
C MET A 43 -3.23 -5.83 -5.30
N LYS A 44 -3.33 -7.12 -4.96
CA LYS A 44 -2.39 -8.15 -5.43
C LYS A 44 -2.34 -8.22 -6.94
N THR A 45 -3.49 -8.34 -7.59
CA THR A 45 -3.57 -8.39 -9.07
C THR A 45 -3.01 -7.13 -9.73
N ARG A 46 -3.20 -5.96 -9.11
CA ARG A 46 -2.62 -4.70 -9.58
C ARG A 46 -1.10 -4.69 -9.42
N PHE A 47 -0.61 -5.09 -8.26
CA PHE A 47 0.81 -5.16 -7.92
C PHE A 47 1.59 -6.13 -8.81
N GLU A 48 0.98 -7.23 -9.23
CA GLU A 48 1.54 -8.15 -10.23
C GLU A 48 1.77 -7.50 -11.61
N ARG A 49 1.22 -6.30 -11.87
CA ARG A 49 1.50 -5.54 -13.10
C ARG A 49 2.66 -4.56 -12.95
N TYR A 50 3.06 -4.23 -11.72
CA TYR A 50 4.11 -3.26 -11.46
C TYR A 50 5.47 -3.75 -11.97
N GLY A 51 6.31 -2.81 -12.38
CA GLY A 51 7.73 -3.06 -12.64
C GLY A 51 8.48 -3.47 -11.38
N ALA A 52 9.63 -4.14 -11.54
CA ALA A 52 10.43 -4.63 -10.40
C ALA A 52 10.80 -3.52 -9.41
N GLU A 53 11.21 -2.35 -9.90
CA GLU A 53 11.53 -1.19 -9.06
C GLU A 53 10.29 -0.70 -8.30
N SER A 54 9.17 -0.50 -8.99
CA SER A 54 7.92 -0.06 -8.37
C SER A 54 7.43 -1.03 -7.29
N ARG A 55 7.60 -2.34 -7.51
CA ARG A 55 7.29 -3.36 -6.50
C ARG A 55 8.16 -3.22 -5.26
N LEU A 56 9.46 -3.01 -5.46
CA LEU A 56 10.40 -2.76 -4.37
C LEU A 56 9.99 -1.52 -3.57
N ARG A 57 9.64 -0.40 -4.24
CA ARG A 57 9.20 0.84 -3.55
C ARG A 57 7.97 0.64 -2.67
N VAL A 58 6.98 -0.13 -3.14
CA VAL A 58 5.80 -0.48 -2.35
C VAL A 58 6.18 -1.31 -1.13
N VAL A 59 6.99 -2.36 -1.31
CA VAL A 59 7.41 -3.26 -0.23
C VAL A 59 8.23 -2.50 0.80
N ASP A 60 9.22 -1.71 0.38
CA ASP A 60 10.06 -0.89 1.26
C ASP A 60 9.20 0.11 2.08
N ALA A 61 8.21 0.75 1.45
CA ALA A 61 7.34 1.70 2.15
C ALA A 61 6.47 1.02 3.23
N LEU A 62 5.89 -0.13 2.92
CA LEU A 62 5.10 -0.91 3.87
C LEU A 62 5.98 -1.52 4.97
N GLU A 63 7.15 -2.02 4.62
CA GLU A 63 8.13 -2.58 5.56
C GLU A 63 8.61 -1.51 6.54
N TYR A 64 8.97 -0.33 6.03
CA TYR A 64 9.38 0.81 6.84
C TYR A 64 8.32 1.15 7.90
N VAL A 65 7.05 1.31 7.52
CA VAL A 65 6.02 1.72 8.48
C VAL A 65 5.70 0.63 9.50
N LEU A 66 5.80 -0.64 9.13
CA LEU A 66 5.60 -1.77 10.04
C LEU A 66 6.76 -1.92 11.03
N VAL A 67 8.00 -1.82 10.57
CA VAL A 67 9.19 -2.00 11.43
C VAL A 67 9.43 -0.79 12.32
N SER A 68 9.19 0.42 11.81
CA SER A 68 9.37 1.66 12.60
C SER A 68 8.19 1.98 13.52
N GLY A 69 7.05 1.31 13.39
CA GLY A 69 5.85 1.64 14.15
C GLY A 69 5.10 2.89 13.66
N SER A 70 5.44 3.40 12.47
CA SER A 70 5.00 4.72 11.98
C SER A 70 3.76 4.69 11.09
N TRP A 71 3.05 3.56 11.00
CA TRP A 71 1.87 3.41 10.14
C TRP A 71 0.78 4.47 10.38
N LEU A 72 0.55 4.88 11.64
CA LEU A 72 -0.40 5.95 11.94
C LEU A 72 0.07 7.32 11.42
N ALA A 73 1.36 7.62 11.55
CA ALA A 73 1.94 8.87 11.08
C ALA A 73 1.88 8.99 9.55
N HIS A 74 1.96 7.86 8.84
CA HIS A 74 1.93 7.79 7.38
C HIS A 74 0.59 7.30 6.80
N TRP A 75 -0.47 7.24 7.61
CA TRP A 75 -1.74 6.63 7.21
C TRP A 75 -2.31 7.18 5.90
N ARG A 76 -2.26 8.51 5.70
CA ARG A 76 -2.74 9.18 4.48
C ARG A 76 -1.93 8.84 3.22
N GLY A 77 -0.71 8.35 3.37
CA GLY A 77 0.10 7.83 2.27
C GLY A 77 -0.16 6.35 1.99
N ILE A 78 -0.65 5.60 2.99
CA ILE A 78 -0.93 4.16 2.86
C ILE A 78 -2.33 3.94 2.29
N VAL A 79 -3.34 4.63 2.84
CA VAL A 79 -4.73 4.57 2.40
C VAL A 79 -5.11 5.93 1.81
N PRO A 80 -5.61 5.99 0.55
CA PRO A 80 -6.01 7.24 -0.07
C PRO A 80 -7.17 7.90 0.68
N HIS A 81 -6.94 9.10 1.21
CA HIS A 81 -7.96 9.90 1.89
C HIS A 81 -9.03 10.50 0.94
N ALA A 82 -8.81 10.42 -0.37
CA ALA A 82 -9.71 10.96 -1.38
C ALA A 82 -10.94 10.06 -1.63
N ILE A 83 -10.91 8.82 -1.16
CA ILE A 83 -12.01 7.86 -1.29
C ILE A 83 -12.82 7.88 0.00
N PRO A 84 -14.15 8.05 -0.05
CA PRO A 84 -15.01 8.14 1.13
C PRO A 84 -15.23 6.74 1.75
N LEU A 85 -14.16 6.14 2.27
CA LEU A 85 -14.22 4.86 2.99
C LEU A 85 -14.45 5.09 4.49
N ASP A 86 -15.05 4.11 5.14
CA ASP A 86 -15.00 3.99 6.59
C ASP A 86 -13.55 4.01 7.09
N ASP A 87 -13.34 4.54 8.30
CA ASP A 87 -12.04 4.46 8.93
C ASP A 87 -11.70 2.99 9.25
N VAL A 88 -10.48 2.57 8.92
CA VAL A 88 -10.05 1.20 9.19
C VAL A 88 -9.90 1.01 10.69
N THR A 89 -10.64 0.03 11.24
CA THR A 89 -10.71 -0.25 12.68
C THR A 89 -9.35 -0.68 13.24
N ASP A 90 -8.69 -1.63 12.58
CA ASP A 90 -7.35 -2.11 12.95
C ASP A 90 -6.36 -1.75 11.85
N LYS A 91 -5.78 -0.55 11.98
CA LYS A 91 -4.83 -0.02 11.00
C LYS A 91 -3.53 -0.81 10.97
N GLU A 92 -3.05 -1.28 12.11
CA GLU A 92 -1.80 -2.07 12.13
C GLU A 92 -1.99 -3.39 11.40
N ASN A 93 -3.04 -4.14 11.74
CA ASN A 93 -3.32 -5.42 11.09
C ASN A 93 -3.62 -5.24 9.60
N TYR A 94 -4.34 -4.18 9.22
CA TYR A 94 -4.57 -3.87 7.81
C TYR A 94 -3.26 -3.70 7.03
N VAL A 95 -2.30 -2.94 7.55
CA VAL A 95 -1.00 -2.75 6.89
C VAL A 95 -0.21 -4.06 6.84
N ARG A 96 -0.28 -4.89 7.89
CA ARG A 96 0.32 -6.23 7.91
C ARG A 96 -0.29 -7.13 6.85
N ASP A 97 -1.62 -7.13 6.71
CA ASP A 97 -2.34 -7.92 5.71
C ASP A 97 -1.95 -7.50 4.29
N VAL A 98 -1.91 -6.18 4.01
CA VAL A 98 -1.44 -5.65 2.73
C VAL A 98 -0.01 -6.10 2.46
N PHE A 99 0.90 -5.94 3.42
CA PHE A 99 2.30 -6.36 3.26
C PHE A 99 2.41 -7.86 2.96
N GLN A 100 1.73 -8.70 3.74
CA GLN A 100 1.77 -10.15 3.60
C GLN A 100 1.26 -10.61 2.22
N VAL A 101 0.20 -9.99 1.71
CA VAL A 101 -0.39 -10.31 0.40
C VAL A 101 0.52 -9.90 -0.75
N LEU A 102 1.21 -8.77 -0.64
CA LEU A 102 2.05 -8.23 -1.71
C LEU A 102 3.47 -8.81 -1.70
N ALA A 103 4.11 -8.90 -0.53
CA ALA A 103 5.47 -9.36 -0.37
C ALA A 103 5.58 -10.88 -0.20
N GLY A 104 4.50 -11.56 0.19
CA GLY A 104 4.47 -13.01 0.42
C GLY A 104 5.29 -13.46 1.63
N ARG A 105 5.66 -12.55 2.53
CA ARG A 105 6.47 -12.80 3.72
C ARG A 105 6.08 -11.85 4.86
N ALA A 106 6.56 -12.15 6.07
CA ALA A 106 6.50 -11.23 7.19
C ALA A 106 7.55 -10.09 7.02
N PRO A 107 7.32 -8.91 7.64
CA PRO A 107 8.31 -7.83 7.67
C PRO A 107 9.62 -8.30 8.31
N ASP A 108 10.75 -7.88 7.78
CA ASP A 108 12.07 -8.19 8.32
C ASP A 108 12.39 -7.27 9.51
N PRO A 109 12.55 -7.80 10.73
CA PRO A 109 12.94 -7.01 11.89
C PRO A 109 14.30 -6.32 11.74
N ALA A 110 15.14 -6.77 10.80
CA ALA A 110 16.45 -6.20 10.52
C ALA A 110 16.42 -5.07 9.47
N PHE A 111 15.25 -4.70 8.93
CA PHE A 111 15.12 -3.58 8.00
C PHE A 111 15.66 -2.28 8.62
N ASP A 112 16.59 -1.61 7.93
CA ASP A 112 17.26 -0.43 8.48
C ASP A 112 16.38 0.82 8.38
N VAL A 113 15.75 1.18 9.49
CA VAL A 113 14.90 2.37 9.63
C VAL A 113 15.68 3.66 9.88
N ARG A 114 17.01 3.63 10.04
CA ARG A 114 17.84 4.81 10.36
C ARG A 114 18.32 5.57 9.13
N GLU A 115 18.56 4.86 8.03
CA GLU A 115 19.10 5.42 6.79
C GLU A 115 17.98 5.59 5.74
N ILE A 116 16.95 6.36 6.09
CA ILE A 116 15.77 6.60 5.25
C ILE A 116 15.83 7.95 4.55
N GLU A 117 15.47 7.95 3.28
CA GLU A 117 15.20 9.16 2.49
C GLU A 117 13.76 9.11 1.99
N PHE A 118 12.99 10.16 2.23
CA PHE A 118 11.63 10.26 1.70
C PHE A 118 11.65 10.89 0.32
N ASP A 119 11.02 10.22 -0.63
CA ASP A 119 10.78 10.72 -1.97
C ASP A 119 9.27 10.74 -2.25
N HIS A 120 8.85 11.70 -3.06
CA HIS A 120 7.47 11.88 -3.50
C HIS A 120 7.35 11.85 -5.03
N THR A 121 8.45 11.65 -5.75
CA THR A 121 8.44 11.57 -7.21
C THR A 121 8.19 10.14 -7.67
N VAL A 122 7.17 9.92 -8.49
CA VAL A 122 7.05 8.66 -9.22
C VAL A 122 8.01 8.76 -10.41
N GLY A 123 8.89 7.78 -10.58
CA GLY A 123 9.91 7.79 -11.63
C GLY A 123 9.32 8.10 -13.02
N ARG A 124 10.13 8.73 -13.89
CA ARG A 124 9.75 9.18 -15.24
C ARG A 124 9.13 8.09 -16.12
N ASP A 125 9.51 6.85 -15.82
CA ASP A 125 9.08 5.64 -16.49
C ASP A 125 7.67 5.18 -16.05
N GLY A 126 7.12 5.69 -14.95
CA GLY A 126 5.82 5.27 -14.42
C GLY A 126 5.87 3.91 -13.69
N ILE A 127 4.72 3.45 -13.20
CA ILE A 127 4.64 2.36 -12.20
C ILE A 127 4.63 0.96 -12.85
N ASP A 128 4.06 0.85 -14.05
CA ASP A 128 3.74 -0.43 -14.71
C ASP A 128 4.80 -0.96 -15.67
N ILE A 129 6.01 -0.39 -15.67
CA ILE A 129 7.03 -0.79 -16.63
C ILE A 129 7.62 -2.15 -16.27
N ARG A 130 7.21 -3.18 -17.03
CA ARG A 130 7.86 -4.48 -17.12
C ARG A 130 9.17 -4.34 -17.92
N LYS A 131 10.23 -3.86 -17.27
CA LYS A 131 11.61 -4.05 -17.79
C LYS A 131 12.12 -5.41 -17.34
#